data_AF-A0A2N2DAD3-F1
#
_entry.id   AF-A0A2N2DAD3-F1
#
_cell.length_a   1.000
_cell.length_b   1.000
_cell.length_c   1.000
_cell.angle_alpha   90.00
_cell.angle_beta   90.00
_cell.angle_gamma   90.00
#
_symmetry.space_group_name_H-M   'P 1'
#
loop_
_entity.id
_entity.type
_entity.pdbx_description
1 polymer ?
#
loop_
_entity_poly.entity_id
_entity_poly.type
_entity_poly.pdbx_seq_one_letter_code
_entity_poly.pdbx_strand_id
1 'polypeptide(L)'
;PNGLVTRAEFSKMMNQALGVTGTTPITMWDVSYNSWYYQEIQKAVAAGYISGYTDNSFKPNNRISRQEAASMIAKVLPREALPVGQKVYTDYSQVASWAREHVDLVAAKGYITGDTTGKYRPGGALTRAEACVILVRLLKGEQIVRNVSYLNSDNLSRSRQIYANNLVIQENVGSGHVKLDNIVVLGEVIVEGGGENTIDINNSRIMRLTMSKDSGDVRIVLRGKTSVEDLLIENGGILEQRDVLGNDVKQVRLKGSDLEEQIVTLHGNFPNVSIEDQAMMTLGSGSIQYLMVTSEASDSVVRLSFGTRVETTAVYSPTYFRGAGIVTTLRAYANDITYETLPSQVIRGTSLRRPPALAEDEHGPVPTFYPGDGASDIAVGTQIVVVFDEPIYR
;
A
#
# COMPACT_ATOMS: atom_id res chain seq x y z
N PRO A 1 16.17 35.00 15.12
CA PRO A 1 14.70 34.71 15.22
C PRO A 1 13.93 35.08 13.94
N ASN A 2 14.25 36.22 13.31
CA ASN A 2 13.42 36.79 12.22
C ASN A 2 13.78 36.29 10.80
N GLY A 3 14.84 35.50 10.63
CA GLY A 3 15.18 34.92 9.33
C GLY A 3 14.06 34.02 8.82
N LEU A 4 13.80 34.06 7.51
CA LEU A 4 12.78 33.23 6.86
C LEU A 4 13.30 31.80 6.63
N VAL A 5 12.43 30.82 6.83
CA VAL A 5 12.76 29.40 6.76
C VAL A 5 12.54 28.87 5.34
N THR A 6 13.49 28.13 4.80
CA THR A 6 13.31 27.40 3.53
C THR A 6 12.56 26.09 3.75
N ARG A 7 12.04 25.50 2.66
CA ARG A 7 11.43 24.16 2.70
C ARG A 7 12.40 23.09 3.19
N ALA A 8 13.67 23.16 2.80
CA ALA A 8 14.71 22.27 3.29
C ALA A 8 14.99 22.45 4.80
N GLU A 9 15.08 23.70 5.27
CA GLU A 9 15.27 24.00 6.69
C GLU A 9 14.09 23.52 7.54
N PHE A 10 12.86 23.76 7.09
CA PHE A 10 11.67 23.29 7.80
C PHE A 10 11.59 21.76 7.85
N SER A 11 11.98 21.07 6.78
CA SER A 11 12.04 19.60 6.75
C SER A 11 13.02 19.07 7.78
N LYS A 12 14.22 19.67 7.88
CA LYS A 12 15.19 19.35 8.93
C LYS A 12 14.64 19.59 10.33
N MET A 13 13.98 20.73 10.55
CA MET A 13 13.39 21.05 11.85
C MET A 13 12.28 20.05 12.24
N MET A 14 11.44 19.63 11.29
CA MET A 14 10.42 18.58 11.49
C MET A 14 11.06 17.23 11.83
N ASN A 15 12.05 16.78 11.05
CA ASN A 15 12.78 15.53 11.30
C ASN A 15 13.35 15.51 12.73
N GLN A 16 14.01 16.59 13.13
CA GLN A 16 14.61 16.71 14.47
C GLN A 16 13.56 16.76 15.59
N ALA A 17 12.45 17.48 15.39
CA ALA A 17 11.38 17.57 16.38
C ALA A 17 10.71 16.20 16.61
N LEU A 18 10.38 15.50 15.52
CA LEU A 18 9.69 14.22 15.54
C LEU A 18 10.62 13.05 15.87
N GLY A 19 11.91 13.15 15.58
CA GLY A 19 12.88 12.06 15.73
C GLY A 19 12.88 11.08 14.56
N VAL A 20 12.54 11.52 13.35
CA VAL A 20 12.52 10.68 12.14
C VAL A 20 13.95 10.33 11.72
N THR A 21 14.23 9.04 11.58
CA THR A 21 15.56 8.55 11.15
C THR A 21 15.53 7.75 9.84
N GLY A 22 14.41 7.10 9.53
CA GLY A 22 14.26 6.30 8.31
C GLY A 22 14.40 7.15 7.04
N THR A 23 15.03 6.59 6.01
CA THR A 23 15.26 7.22 4.71
C THR A 23 14.76 6.34 3.59
N THR A 24 14.43 6.95 2.45
CA THR A 24 14.14 6.24 1.20
C THR A 24 14.89 6.89 0.04
N PRO A 25 15.26 6.16 -1.02
CA PRO A 25 15.76 6.76 -2.25
C PRO A 25 14.78 7.82 -2.78
N ILE A 26 15.33 8.91 -3.32
CA ILE A 26 14.54 10.00 -3.92
C ILE A 26 15.04 10.27 -5.34
N THR A 27 14.12 10.63 -6.23
CA THR A 27 14.37 10.90 -7.66
C THR A 27 14.14 12.36 -8.03
N MET A 28 13.98 13.25 -7.04
CA MET A 28 13.68 14.66 -7.27
C MET A 28 14.88 15.39 -7.88
N TRP A 29 14.70 15.96 -9.07
CA TRP A 29 15.81 16.44 -9.89
C TRP A 29 16.53 17.67 -9.33
N ASP A 30 15.88 18.45 -8.46
CA ASP A 30 16.45 19.64 -7.82
C ASP A 30 17.02 19.38 -6.41
N VAL A 31 17.11 18.11 -6.02
CA VAL A 31 17.68 17.66 -4.74
C VAL A 31 18.97 16.89 -5.00
N SER A 32 20.07 17.62 -5.16
CA SER A 32 21.41 17.05 -5.39
C SER A 32 21.89 16.20 -4.21
N TYR A 33 22.53 15.06 -4.50
CA TYR A 33 23.10 14.15 -3.50
C TYR A 33 24.16 14.80 -2.59
N ASN A 34 24.84 15.84 -3.08
CA ASN A 34 25.85 16.61 -2.32
C ASN A 34 25.26 17.72 -1.44
N SER A 35 23.95 18.00 -1.54
CA SER A 35 23.32 19.05 -0.75
C SER A 35 23.19 18.64 0.71
N TRP A 36 23.45 19.56 1.65
CA TRP A 36 23.31 19.31 3.09
C TRP A 36 21.91 18.81 3.49
N TYR A 37 20.89 19.15 2.71
CA TYR A 37 19.50 18.77 2.94
C TYR A 37 19.11 17.44 2.27
N TYR A 38 19.98 16.81 1.47
CA TYR A 38 19.64 15.60 0.71
C TYR A 38 19.01 14.53 1.60
N GLN A 39 19.72 14.14 2.67
CA GLN A 39 19.23 13.16 3.63
C GLN A 39 17.98 13.62 4.40
N GLU A 40 17.85 14.93 4.66
CA GLU A 40 16.66 15.48 5.33
C GLU A 40 15.41 15.33 4.46
N ILE A 41 15.57 15.45 3.14
CA ILE A 41 14.47 15.23 2.19
C ILE A 41 14.19 13.74 2.04
N GLN A 42 15.21 12.87 2.01
CA GLN A 42 15.01 11.42 2.03
C GLN A 42 14.18 10.97 3.25
N LYS A 43 14.47 11.52 4.43
CA LYS A 43 13.70 11.25 5.65
C LYS A 43 12.26 11.73 5.54
N ALA A 44 12.07 12.96 5.06
CA ALA A 44 10.75 13.55 4.95
C ALA A 44 9.85 12.85 3.92
N VAL A 45 10.44 12.35 2.83
CA VAL A 45 9.75 11.52 1.84
C VAL A 45 9.45 10.13 2.42
N ALA A 46 10.41 9.51 3.12
CA ALA A 46 10.20 8.21 3.77
C ALA A 46 9.08 8.26 4.82
N ALA A 47 8.97 9.38 5.53
CA ALA A 47 7.92 9.68 6.50
C ALA A 47 6.60 10.16 5.89
N GLY A 48 6.54 10.34 4.56
CA GLY A 48 5.32 10.65 3.81
C GLY A 48 4.75 12.06 3.98
N TYR A 49 5.38 12.92 4.78
CA TYR A 49 4.92 14.29 4.93
C TYR A 49 5.42 15.21 3.79
N ILE A 50 6.26 14.69 2.89
CA ILE A 50 6.68 15.34 1.63
C ILE A 50 6.52 14.36 0.46
N SER A 51 5.96 14.84 -0.65
CA SER A 51 5.81 14.10 -1.91
C SER A 51 6.41 14.81 -3.12
N GLY A 52 6.98 16.02 -2.95
CA GLY A 52 7.40 16.88 -4.07
C GLY A 52 6.22 17.54 -4.80
N TYR A 53 6.53 18.22 -5.89
CA TYR A 53 5.57 18.80 -6.84
C TYR A 53 5.33 17.85 -8.02
N THR A 54 4.30 18.12 -8.82
CA THR A 54 3.94 17.31 -10.00
C THR A 54 5.03 17.25 -11.07
N ASP A 55 5.97 18.20 -11.07
CA ASP A 55 7.14 18.25 -11.95
C ASP A 55 8.36 17.49 -11.38
N ASN A 56 8.14 16.65 -10.35
CA ASN A 56 9.18 15.89 -9.64
C ASN A 56 10.28 16.78 -9.01
N SER A 57 9.95 18.02 -8.62
CA SER A 57 10.83 18.90 -7.85
C SER A 57 10.44 18.97 -6.36
N PHE A 58 11.33 19.46 -5.51
CA PHE A 58 11.07 19.76 -4.09
C PHE A 58 11.12 21.26 -3.76
N LYS A 59 11.88 22.04 -4.52
CA LYS A 59 12.20 23.46 -4.35
C LYS A 59 12.83 23.75 -2.97
N PRO A 60 13.97 23.13 -2.64
CA PRO A 60 14.54 23.14 -1.28
C PRO A 60 14.85 24.54 -0.73
N ASN A 61 15.26 25.45 -1.62
CA ASN A 61 15.67 26.81 -1.25
C ASN A 61 14.52 27.82 -1.21
N ASN A 62 13.32 27.44 -1.65
CA ASN A 62 12.15 28.31 -1.57
C ASN A 62 11.73 28.50 -0.11
N ARG A 63 11.24 29.70 0.22
CA ARG A 63 10.66 29.97 1.54
C ARG A 63 9.39 29.15 1.71
N ILE A 64 9.27 28.47 2.85
CA ILE A 64 8.07 27.69 3.12
C ILE A 64 6.91 28.63 3.48
N SER A 65 5.80 28.47 2.79
CA SER A 65 4.56 29.17 3.10
C SER A 65 3.81 28.51 4.26
N ARG A 66 2.92 29.26 4.91
CA ARG A 66 2.09 28.77 6.02
C ARG A 66 1.17 27.62 5.61
N GLN A 67 0.63 27.64 4.39
CA GLN A 67 -0.21 26.54 3.89
C GLN A 67 0.59 25.28 3.55
N GLU A 68 1.84 25.42 3.08
CA GLU A 68 2.74 24.27 2.88
C GLU A 68 3.17 23.65 4.21
N ALA A 69 3.53 24.48 5.20
CA ALA A 69 3.82 24.01 6.54
C ALA A 69 2.61 23.29 7.17
N ALA A 70 1.40 23.82 6.98
CA ALA A 70 0.17 23.17 7.43
C ALA A 70 -0.02 21.79 6.80
N SER A 71 0.23 21.64 5.50
CA SER A 71 0.17 20.33 4.82
C SER A 71 1.18 19.34 5.38
N MET A 72 2.43 19.75 5.56
CA MET A 72 3.46 18.87 6.13
C MET A 72 3.11 18.42 7.56
N ILE A 73 2.57 19.32 8.39
CA ILE A 73 2.15 18.98 9.75
C ILE A 73 0.93 18.08 9.73
N ALA A 74 -0.12 18.42 8.97
CA ALA A 74 -1.34 17.60 8.87
C ALA A 74 -1.07 16.16 8.43
N LYS A 75 -0.04 15.94 7.59
CA LYS A 75 0.37 14.61 7.13
C LYS A 75 1.00 13.74 8.23
N VAL A 76 1.49 14.32 9.33
CA VAL A 76 1.99 13.54 10.47
C VAL A 76 0.97 13.38 11.60
N LEU A 77 -0.20 14.03 11.51
CA LEU A 77 -1.23 13.99 12.55
C LEU A 77 -2.20 12.83 12.38
N PRO A 78 -2.67 12.22 13.50
CA PRO A 78 -3.85 11.37 13.50
C PRO A 78 -5.05 12.07 12.87
N ARG A 79 -5.93 11.31 12.23
CA ARG A 79 -7.15 11.87 11.62
C ARG A 79 -8.13 12.17 12.74
N GLU A 80 -8.67 13.37 12.77
CA GLU A 80 -9.68 13.77 13.75
C GLU A 80 -10.82 14.52 13.05
N ALA A 81 -12.03 14.35 13.57
CA ALA A 81 -13.15 15.16 13.15
C ALA A 81 -12.88 16.62 13.55
N LEU A 82 -13.04 17.53 12.60
CA LEU A 82 -12.89 18.95 12.88
C LEU A 82 -14.01 19.42 13.82
N PRO A 83 -13.72 20.24 14.83
CA PRO A 83 -14.74 20.80 15.71
C PRO A 83 -15.76 21.64 14.92
N VAL A 84 -17.04 21.55 15.30
CA VAL A 84 -18.10 22.43 14.78
C VAL A 84 -17.84 23.87 15.24
N GLY A 85 -17.91 24.85 14.33
CA GLY A 85 -17.70 26.26 14.65
C GLY A 85 -16.24 26.73 14.56
N GLN A 86 -15.46 26.12 13.66
CA GLN A 86 -14.07 26.50 13.44
C GLN A 86 -13.90 27.99 13.11
N LYS A 87 -12.83 28.59 13.64
CA LYS A 87 -12.48 29.99 13.40
C LYS A 87 -12.35 30.25 11.89
N VAL A 88 -13.19 31.14 11.38
CA VAL A 88 -13.16 31.55 9.97
C VAL A 88 -12.10 32.63 9.79
N TYR A 89 -11.19 32.42 8.84
CA TYR A 89 -10.17 33.39 8.47
C TYR A 89 -10.67 34.30 7.36
N THR A 90 -10.40 35.61 7.45
CA THR A 90 -10.90 36.60 6.48
C THR A 90 -10.28 36.47 5.09
N ASP A 91 -9.13 35.82 4.99
CA ASP A 91 -8.39 35.52 3.76
C ASP A 91 -8.44 34.03 3.38
N TYR A 92 -9.41 33.27 3.90
CA TYR A 92 -9.52 31.83 3.63
C TYR A 92 -9.66 31.49 2.14
N SER A 93 -10.26 32.39 1.35
CA SER A 93 -10.35 32.24 -0.11
C SER A 93 -8.99 32.16 -0.82
N GLN A 94 -7.92 32.62 -0.17
CA GLN A 94 -6.54 32.54 -0.67
C GLN A 94 -5.87 31.19 -0.38
N VAL A 95 -6.49 30.32 0.43
CA VAL A 95 -5.98 28.98 0.71
C VAL A 95 -6.15 28.13 -0.55
N ALA A 96 -5.04 27.56 -1.03
CA ALA A 96 -5.07 26.68 -2.19
C ALA A 96 -5.97 25.46 -1.91
N SER A 97 -6.68 24.97 -2.91
CA SER A 97 -7.69 23.90 -2.71
C SER A 97 -7.11 22.64 -2.08
N TRP A 98 -5.89 22.25 -2.46
CA TRP A 98 -5.16 21.12 -1.89
C TRP A 98 -4.74 21.31 -0.42
N ALA A 99 -4.71 22.56 0.06
CA ALA A 99 -4.26 22.89 1.41
C ALA A 99 -5.41 23.06 2.41
N ARG A 100 -6.67 23.16 1.95
CA ARG A 100 -7.81 23.53 2.79
C ARG A 100 -7.98 22.61 4.00
N GLU A 101 -8.13 21.31 3.76
CA GLU A 101 -8.30 20.34 4.85
C GLU A 101 -7.12 20.33 5.83
N HIS A 102 -5.91 20.54 5.32
CA HIS A 102 -4.71 20.61 6.16
C HIS A 102 -4.67 21.88 7.01
N VAL A 103 -4.97 23.03 6.41
CA VAL A 103 -5.08 24.32 7.09
C VAL A 103 -6.15 24.23 8.17
N ASP A 104 -7.30 23.62 7.86
CA ASP A 104 -8.38 23.43 8.81
C ASP A 104 -7.95 22.53 9.98
N LEU A 105 -7.34 21.38 9.72
CA LEU A 105 -6.87 20.48 10.78
C LEU A 105 -5.84 21.16 11.71
N VAL A 106 -4.82 21.78 11.13
CA VAL A 106 -3.73 22.40 11.90
C VAL A 106 -4.20 23.66 12.64
N ALA A 107 -5.18 24.39 12.10
CA ALA A 107 -5.83 25.50 12.78
C ALA A 107 -6.73 25.04 13.93
N ALA A 108 -7.52 23.98 13.74
CA ALA A 108 -8.37 23.40 14.77
C ALA A 108 -7.54 22.88 15.97
N LYS A 109 -6.38 22.29 15.69
CA LYS A 109 -5.38 21.88 16.69
C LYS A 109 -4.63 23.04 17.36
N GLY A 110 -4.78 24.27 16.84
CA GLY A 110 -4.11 25.46 17.36
C GLY A 110 -2.60 25.53 17.07
N TYR A 111 -2.09 24.68 16.18
CA TYR A 111 -0.65 24.64 15.87
C TYR A 111 -0.25 25.82 15.00
N ILE A 112 -1.02 26.07 13.93
CA ILE A 112 -0.90 27.28 13.12
C ILE A 112 -2.18 28.10 13.29
N THR A 113 -2.04 29.26 13.91
CA THR A 113 -3.15 30.19 14.17
C THR A 113 -3.03 31.41 13.27
N GLY A 114 -4.15 32.02 12.90
CA GLY A 114 -4.15 33.33 12.25
C GLY A 114 -3.56 34.46 13.10
N ASP A 115 -3.34 35.60 12.46
CA ASP A 115 -2.80 36.81 13.09
C ASP A 115 -3.86 37.57 13.91
N THR A 116 -3.43 38.68 14.54
CA THR A 116 -4.28 39.57 15.34
C THR A 116 -5.35 40.29 14.52
N THR A 117 -5.25 40.29 13.19
CA THR A 117 -6.22 40.89 12.26
C THR A 117 -7.24 39.86 11.73
N GLY A 118 -7.16 38.61 12.18
CA GLY A 118 -8.05 37.54 11.75
C GLY A 118 -7.69 36.91 10.40
N LYS A 119 -6.47 37.13 9.90
CA LYS A 119 -5.97 36.53 8.66
C LYS A 119 -5.10 35.30 8.93
N TYR A 120 -5.26 34.25 8.13
CA TYR A 120 -4.39 33.07 8.17
C TYR A 120 -3.04 33.30 7.49
N ARG A 121 -3.01 34.12 6.44
CA ARG A 121 -1.86 34.39 5.55
C ARG A 121 -1.31 33.12 4.88
N PRO A 122 -2.10 32.39 4.06
CA PRO A 122 -1.70 31.09 3.54
C PRO A 122 -0.39 31.11 2.73
N GLY A 123 -0.17 32.14 1.93
CA GLY A 123 1.07 32.34 1.15
C GLY A 123 2.22 32.99 1.92
N GLY A 124 2.02 33.40 3.18
CA GLY A 124 3.04 34.07 3.97
C GLY A 124 4.19 33.12 4.34
N ALA A 125 5.44 33.59 4.18
CA ALA A 125 6.62 32.83 4.58
C ALA A 125 6.75 32.75 6.10
N LEU A 126 7.22 31.61 6.62
CA LEU A 126 7.50 31.46 8.05
C LEU A 126 8.87 32.04 8.43
N THR A 127 8.89 32.79 9.53
CA THR A 127 10.14 33.09 10.26
C THR A 127 10.59 31.87 11.08
N ARG A 128 11.88 31.83 11.45
CA ARG A 128 12.42 30.79 12.34
C ARG A 128 11.67 30.74 13.68
N ALA A 129 11.31 31.89 14.22
CA ALA A 129 10.54 31.96 15.47
C ALA A 129 9.15 31.32 15.32
N GLU A 130 8.42 31.63 14.26
CA GLU A 130 7.12 31.03 14.00
C GLU A 130 7.22 29.52 13.78
N ALA A 131 8.17 29.07 12.96
CA ALA A 131 8.41 27.64 12.74
C ALA A 131 8.69 26.91 14.07
N CYS A 132 9.54 27.47 14.94
CA CYS A 132 9.80 26.90 16.27
C CYS A 132 8.52 26.84 17.13
N VAL A 133 7.72 27.91 17.17
CA VAL A 133 6.47 27.94 17.95
C VAL A 133 5.50 26.86 17.46
N ILE A 134 5.36 26.70 16.15
CA ILE A 134 4.50 25.68 15.55
C ILE A 134 4.95 24.27 15.98
N LEU A 135 6.24 23.97 15.88
CA LEU A 135 6.78 22.66 16.28
C LEU A 135 6.64 22.43 17.78
N VAL A 136 6.87 23.44 18.63
CA VAL A 136 6.67 23.31 20.08
C VAL A 136 5.21 23.00 20.41
N ARG A 137 4.25 23.61 19.71
CA ARG A 137 2.82 23.31 19.90
C ARG A 137 2.48 21.89 19.47
N LEU A 138 3.00 21.44 18.32
CA LEU A 138 2.87 20.07 17.85
C LEU A 138 3.40 19.07 18.90
N LEU A 139 4.63 19.28 19.38
CA LEU A 139 5.28 18.40 20.36
C LEU A 139 4.56 18.34 21.71
N LYS A 140 3.85 19.41 22.10
CA LYS A 140 3.04 19.43 23.32
C LYS A 140 1.66 18.83 23.13
N GLY A 141 1.11 18.91 21.92
CA GLY A 141 -0.25 18.50 21.62
C GLY A 141 -0.40 17.04 21.21
N GLU A 142 0.68 16.37 20.81
CA GLU A 142 0.63 15.00 20.27
C GLU A 142 1.51 14.01 21.05
N GLN A 143 1.08 12.75 21.08
CA GLN A 143 1.81 11.64 21.69
C GLN A 143 2.78 11.04 20.66
N ILE A 144 4.04 11.49 20.69
CA ILE A 144 5.06 11.09 19.71
C ILE A 144 6.00 10.05 20.31
N VAL A 145 6.04 8.87 19.70
CA VAL A 145 6.97 7.79 20.02
C VAL A 145 8.14 7.84 19.05
N ARG A 146 9.32 8.19 19.58
CA ARG A 146 10.52 8.45 18.76
C ARG A 146 11.33 7.19 18.47
N ASN A 147 11.39 6.26 19.39
CA ASN A 147 12.19 5.05 19.22
C ASN A 147 11.39 3.98 18.47
N VAL A 148 12.11 3.00 17.92
CA VAL A 148 11.48 1.77 17.43
C VAL A 148 10.68 1.17 18.57
N SER A 149 9.43 0.81 18.27
CA SER A 149 8.48 0.28 19.24
C SER A 149 8.22 -1.18 18.97
N TYR A 150 8.31 -2.01 20.02
CA TYR A 150 8.10 -3.44 19.92
C TYR A 150 6.82 -3.81 20.70
N LEU A 151 5.91 -4.49 20.01
CA LEU A 151 4.69 -5.08 20.58
C LEU A 151 4.94 -6.59 20.68
N ASN A 152 4.95 -7.12 21.90
CA ASN A 152 5.44 -8.48 22.19
C ASN A 152 4.56 -9.29 23.15
N SER A 153 3.31 -8.86 23.33
CA SER A 153 2.33 -9.54 24.18
C SER A 153 0.96 -9.55 23.50
N ASP A 154 0.08 -10.45 23.94
CA ASP A 154 -1.31 -10.53 23.49
C ASP A 154 -2.15 -9.33 23.99
N ASN A 155 -3.27 -9.06 23.30
CA ASN A 155 -4.28 -8.05 23.58
C ASN A 155 -3.73 -6.61 23.70
N LEU A 156 -2.75 -6.29 22.86
CA LEU A 156 -2.14 -4.96 22.83
C LEU A 156 -3.00 -3.98 22.03
N SER A 157 -3.38 -2.87 22.66
CA SER A 157 -4.01 -1.74 21.98
C SER A 157 -3.11 -0.52 21.99
N ARG A 158 -3.01 0.18 20.86
CA ARG A 158 -2.38 1.49 20.73
C ARG A 158 -3.33 2.43 20.02
N SER A 159 -3.47 3.64 20.55
CA SER A 159 -4.39 4.62 19.97
C SER A 159 -3.86 6.04 20.05
N ARG A 160 -4.14 6.85 19.01
CA ARG A 160 -3.82 8.29 18.96
C ARG A 160 -2.34 8.61 19.21
N GLN A 161 -1.45 7.83 18.60
CA GLN A 161 0.00 7.99 18.71
C GLN A 161 0.64 8.19 17.34
N ILE A 162 1.71 8.97 17.32
CA ILE A 162 2.57 9.17 16.15
C ILE A 162 3.87 8.41 16.40
N TYR A 163 4.13 7.37 15.62
CA TYR A 163 5.39 6.63 15.61
C TYR A 163 6.30 7.25 14.57
N ALA A 164 7.39 7.88 15.03
CA ALA A 164 8.34 8.55 14.15
C ALA A 164 9.18 7.56 13.34
N ASN A 165 9.35 6.34 13.87
CA ASN A 165 10.12 5.25 13.28
C ASN A 165 9.30 3.95 13.35
N ASN A 166 9.97 2.80 13.25
CA ASN A 166 9.30 1.52 13.05
C ASN A 166 8.48 1.08 14.26
N LEU A 167 7.38 0.39 13.97
CA LEU A 167 6.52 -0.30 14.92
C LEU A 167 6.54 -1.78 14.56
N VAL A 168 7.13 -2.61 15.41
CA VAL A 168 7.31 -4.05 15.17
C VAL A 168 6.32 -4.82 16.04
N ILE A 169 5.47 -5.62 15.41
CA ILE A 169 4.64 -6.63 16.05
C ILE A 169 5.44 -7.93 16.02
N GLN A 170 6.08 -8.26 17.14
CA GLN A 170 7.06 -9.35 17.21
C GLN A 170 6.37 -10.72 17.22
N GLU A 171 7.10 -11.75 16.76
CA GLU A 171 6.64 -13.13 16.76
C GLU A 171 6.05 -13.62 18.09
N ASN A 172 6.61 -13.14 19.21
CA ASN A 172 6.17 -13.47 20.58
C ASN A 172 4.71 -13.09 20.89
N VAL A 173 4.07 -12.25 20.07
CA VAL A 173 2.61 -12.03 20.13
C VAL A 173 1.86 -13.34 19.88
N GLY A 174 2.47 -14.32 19.20
CA GLY A 174 1.87 -15.62 18.91
C GLY A 174 0.60 -15.45 18.08
N SER A 175 -0.49 -16.09 18.48
CA SER A 175 -1.83 -15.90 17.92
C SER A 175 -2.63 -14.77 18.60
N GLY A 176 -1.96 -13.88 19.34
CA GLY A 176 -2.59 -12.82 20.10
C GLY A 176 -3.06 -11.62 19.26
N HIS A 177 -4.00 -10.84 19.80
CA HIS A 177 -4.64 -9.70 19.14
C HIS A 177 -3.88 -8.39 19.36
N VAL A 178 -3.74 -7.60 18.29
CA VAL A 178 -3.19 -6.25 18.29
C VAL A 178 -4.18 -5.30 17.61
N LYS A 179 -4.56 -4.25 18.35
CA LYS A 179 -5.41 -3.17 17.85
C LYS A 179 -4.64 -1.86 17.72
N LEU A 180 -4.60 -1.32 16.50
CA LEU A 180 -4.00 -0.03 16.18
C LEU A 180 -5.11 0.92 15.73
N ASP A 181 -5.43 1.92 16.54
CA ASP A 181 -6.58 2.82 16.29
C ASP A 181 -6.16 4.29 16.21
N ASN A 182 -6.39 4.91 15.06
CA ASN A 182 -6.02 6.30 14.79
C ASN A 182 -4.54 6.59 15.10
N ILE A 183 -3.65 5.71 14.65
CA ILE A 183 -2.21 5.93 14.76
C ILE A 183 -1.65 6.47 13.45
N VAL A 184 -0.48 7.11 13.54
CA VAL A 184 0.33 7.46 12.37
C VAL A 184 1.69 6.80 12.53
N VAL A 185 2.12 6.03 11.54
CA VAL A 185 3.45 5.42 11.50
C VAL A 185 4.21 6.02 10.31
N LEU A 186 5.17 6.88 10.64
CA LEU A 186 6.05 7.54 9.66
C LEU A 186 7.17 6.59 9.18
N GLY A 187 7.54 5.64 10.03
CA GLY A 187 8.42 4.53 9.66
C GLY A 187 7.64 3.40 9.01
N GLU A 188 8.04 2.19 9.36
CA GLU A 188 7.43 0.96 8.88
C GLU A 188 6.72 0.22 10.01
N VAL A 189 5.54 -0.32 9.72
CA VAL A 189 4.92 -1.34 10.56
C VAL A 189 5.41 -2.70 10.07
N ILE A 190 6.10 -3.44 10.92
CA ILE A 190 6.60 -4.78 10.60
C ILE A 190 5.79 -5.78 11.41
N VAL A 191 5.22 -6.76 10.73
CA VAL A 191 4.33 -7.77 11.31
C VAL A 191 4.96 -9.15 11.19
N GLU A 192 5.49 -9.62 12.32
CA GLU A 192 6.13 -10.92 12.51
C GLU A 192 5.26 -11.83 13.41
N GLY A 193 4.47 -11.22 14.30
CA GLY A 193 3.51 -11.89 15.18
C GLY A 193 2.06 -11.76 14.74
N GLY A 194 1.16 -12.46 15.43
CA GLY A 194 -0.27 -12.54 15.12
C GLY A 194 -0.69 -13.88 14.52
N GLY A 195 -1.99 -14.14 14.52
CA GLY A 195 -2.67 -15.28 13.91
C GLY A 195 -3.84 -14.85 13.01
N GLU A 196 -4.74 -15.77 12.67
CA GLU A 196 -5.84 -15.54 11.71
C GLU A 196 -6.88 -14.48 12.12
N ASN A 197 -6.92 -14.05 13.38
CA ASN A 197 -7.91 -13.07 13.86
C ASN A 197 -7.28 -11.86 14.56
N THR A 198 -6.08 -11.44 14.19
CA THR A 198 -5.22 -10.78 15.18
C THR A 198 -4.92 -9.30 14.99
N ILE A 199 -4.74 -8.78 13.77
CA ILE A 199 -4.24 -7.41 13.63
C ILE A 199 -5.32 -6.52 13.05
N ASP A 200 -5.90 -5.68 13.90
CA ASP A 200 -6.93 -4.72 13.52
C ASP A 200 -6.35 -3.31 13.46
N ILE A 201 -6.31 -2.74 12.25
CA ILE A 201 -5.83 -1.38 12.01
C ILE A 201 -6.99 -0.50 11.56
N ASN A 202 -7.33 0.51 12.36
CA ASN A 202 -8.48 1.37 12.16
C ASN A 202 -8.07 2.85 12.08
N ASN A 203 -8.64 3.59 11.13
CA ASN A 203 -8.44 5.03 10.94
C ASN A 203 -6.97 5.50 10.97
N SER A 204 -6.04 4.66 10.53
CA SER A 204 -4.61 4.91 10.72
C SER A 204 -3.90 5.30 9.41
N ARG A 205 -2.75 5.97 9.51
CA ARG A 205 -1.89 6.28 8.37
C ARG A 205 -0.56 5.56 8.52
N ILE A 206 -0.22 4.70 7.58
CA ILE A 206 0.99 3.88 7.60
C ILE A 206 1.74 4.10 6.29
N MET A 207 3.02 4.47 6.39
CA MET A 207 3.85 4.68 5.19
C MET A 207 4.29 3.37 4.57
N ARG A 208 4.79 2.45 5.39
CA ARG A 208 5.16 1.10 4.95
C ARG A 208 4.58 0.08 5.91
N LEU A 209 4.01 -0.98 5.38
CA LEU A 209 3.55 -2.13 6.13
C LEU A 209 4.21 -3.37 5.53
N THR A 210 4.83 -4.18 6.36
CA THR A 210 5.46 -5.43 5.95
C THR A 210 4.86 -6.59 6.74
N MET A 211 4.41 -7.62 6.01
CA MET A 211 3.95 -8.89 6.55
C MET A 211 5.04 -9.94 6.30
N SER A 212 5.71 -10.35 7.37
CA SER A 212 6.85 -11.29 7.31
C SER A 212 6.80 -12.19 8.53
N LYS A 213 5.87 -13.15 8.51
CA LYS A 213 5.70 -14.14 9.58
C LYS A 213 6.26 -15.47 9.11
N ASP A 214 7.25 -15.99 9.83
CA ASP A 214 7.99 -17.19 9.41
C ASP A 214 7.18 -18.50 9.49
N SER A 215 6.09 -18.53 10.28
CA SER A 215 5.23 -19.72 10.36
C SER A 215 3.78 -19.40 10.77
N GLY A 216 2.82 -20.04 10.10
CA GLY A 216 1.39 -19.85 10.33
C GLY A 216 0.81 -18.57 9.72
N ASP A 217 -0.52 -18.52 9.61
CA ASP A 217 -1.19 -17.41 8.93
C ASP A 217 -1.36 -16.20 9.85
N VAL A 218 -1.03 -15.01 9.33
CA VAL A 218 -1.37 -13.72 9.94
C VAL A 218 -2.48 -13.04 9.14
N ARG A 219 -3.50 -12.52 9.84
CA ARG A 219 -4.52 -11.67 9.22
C ARG A 219 -4.44 -10.23 9.69
N ILE A 220 -4.26 -9.32 8.73
CA ILE A 220 -4.39 -7.88 8.92
C ILE A 220 -5.73 -7.41 8.37
N VAL A 221 -6.51 -6.76 9.22
CA VAL A 221 -7.79 -6.13 8.85
C VAL A 221 -7.65 -4.61 8.90
N LEU A 222 -7.81 -3.96 7.75
CA LEU A 222 -7.86 -2.51 7.61
C LEU A 222 -9.31 -2.03 7.65
N ARG A 223 -9.60 -1.02 8.50
CA ARG A 223 -10.94 -0.44 8.65
C ARG A 223 -10.95 1.08 8.63
N GLY A 224 -12.12 1.62 8.34
CA GLY A 224 -12.38 3.06 8.38
C GLY A 224 -11.54 3.81 7.36
N LYS A 225 -10.97 4.96 7.76
CA LYS A 225 -10.14 5.79 6.89
C LYS A 225 -8.65 5.42 6.97
N THR A 226 -8.33 4.12 6.84
CA THR A 226 -6.95 3.64 6.95
C THR A 226 -6.20 3.71 5.62
N SER A 227 -5.01 4.30 5.60
CA SER A 227 -4.18 4.40 4.41
C SER A 227 -2.82 3.73 4.59
N VAL A 228 -2.42 2.94 3.60
CA VAL A 228 -1.11 2.29 3.51
C VAL A 228 -0.49 2.64 2.15
N GLU A 229 0.67 3.30 2.15
CA GLU A 229 1.31 3.73 0.89
C GLU A 229 2.02 2.57 0.18
N ASP A 230 2.81 1.78 0.91
CA ASP A 230 3.45 0.57 0.38
C ASP A 230 3.23 -0.61 1.33
N LEU A 231 2.60 -1.68 0.83
CA LEU A 231 2.44 -2.94 1.55
C LEU A 231 3.32 -4.02 0.90
N LEU A 232 4.24 -4.58 1.67
CA LEU A 232 5.05 -5.72 1.28
C LEU A 232 4.59 -6.99 2.00
N ILE A 233 4.44 -8.09 1.27
CA ILE A 233 4.13 -9.41 1.83
C ILE A 233 5.21 -10.38 1.35
N GLU A 234 5.98 -10.93 2.29
CA GLU A 234 7.07 -11.87 2.03
C GLU A 234 6.61 -13.31 2.28
N ASN A 235 5.99 -13.59 3.43
CA ASN A 235 5.73 -14.96 3.89
C ASN A 235 4.23 -15.32 3.98
N GLY A 236 3.45 -14.99 2.93
CA GLY A 236 2.01 -15.27 2.90
C GLY A 236 1.18 -14.48 3.90
N GLY A 237 -0.09 -14.85 4.04
CA GLY A 237 -1.03 -14.25 4.99
C GLY A 237 -2.22 -13.56 4.34
N ILE A 238 -3.11 -13.04 5.19
CA ILE A 238 -4.42 -12.53 4.79
C ILE A 238 -4.49 -11.02 5.01
N LEU A 239 -4.78 -10.27 3.96
CA LEU A 239 -5.11 -8.86 4.02
C LEU A 239 -6.59 -8.64 3.72
N GLU A 240 -7.29 -8.01 4.65
CA GLU A 240 -8.72 -7.74 4.52
C GLU A 240 -9.02 -6.25 4.69
N GLN A 241 -9.62 -5.61 3.68
CA GLN A 241 -10.21 -4.29 3.80
C GLN A 241 -11.70 -4.40 4.13
N ARG A 242 -12.09 -4.02 5.35
CA ARG A 242 -13.51 -3.83 5.71
C ARG A 242 -13.87 -2.36 5.66
N ASP A 243 -15.13 -2.06 5.32
CA ASP A 243 -15.64 -0.69 5.18
C ASP A 243 -14.86 0.11 4.13
N VAL A 244 -14.74 -0.45 2.91
CA VAL A 244 -13.86 -0.03 1.81
C VAL A 244 -13.96 1.46 1.43
N LEU A 245 -15.08 2.12 1.78
CA LEU A 245 -15.28 3.58 1.63
C LEU A 245 -14.42 4.36 2.64
N GLY A 246 -13.10 4.30 2.49
CA GLY A 246 -12.15 5.01 3.35
C GLY A 246 -10.76 4.40 3.40
N ASN A 247 -10.66 3.09 3.11
CA ASN A 247 -9.37 2.42 3.02
C ASN A 247 -8.66 2.80 1.71
N ASP A 248 -7.35 3.01 1.80
CA ASP A 248 -6.52 3.45 0.69
C ASP A 248 -5.16 2.77 0.76
N VAL A 249 -5.07 1.55 0.20
CA VAL A 249 -3.81 0.83 0.00
C VAL A 249 -3.32 1.15 -1.41
N LYS A 250 -2.24 1.93 -1.56
CA LYS A 250 -1.81 2.39 -2.89
C LYS A 250 -1.14 1.29 -3.70
N GLN A 251 -0.32 0.48 -3.04
CA GLN A 251 0.46 -0.57 -3.66
C GLN A 251 0.59 -1.78 -2.73
N VAL A 252 0.42 -2.97 -3.30
CA VAL A 252 0.73 -4.25 -2.67
C VAL A 252 1.83 -4.93 -3.47
N ARG A 253 2.89 -5.38 -2.82
CA ARG A 253 4.03 -6.07 -3.43
C ARG A 253 4.18 -7.43 -2.75
N LEU A 254 4.22 -8.48 -3.55
CA LEU A 254 4.42 -9.85 -3.09
C LEU A 254 5.83 -10.27 -3.50
N LYS A 255 6.68 -10.60 -2.54
CA LYS A 255 8.08 -10.95 -2.80
C LYS A 255 8.39 -12.44 -2.70
N GLY A 256 7.34 -13.28 -2.66
CA GLY A 256 7.49 -14.72 -2.57
C GLY A 256 8.18 -15.17 -1.29
N SER A 257 8.02 -16.45 -0.98
CA SER A 257 8.72 -17.13 0.10
C SER A 257 9.38 -18.37 -0.47
N ASP A 258 10.56 -18.72 0.03
CA ASP A 258 11.18 -20.04 -0.21
C ASP A 258 10.36 -21.20 0.40
N LEU A 259 9.27 -20.87 1.12
CA LEU A 259 8.44 -21.79 1.87
C LEU A 259 7.31 -22.34 0.98
N GLU A 260 7.29 -23.66 0.81
CA GLU A 260 6.13 -24.37 0.27
C GLU A 260 4.90 -24.00 1.13
N GLU A 261 3.72 -23.85 0.49
CA GLU A 261 2.40 -23.68 1.13
C GLU A 261 1.99 -22.27 1.63
N GLN A 262 2.82 -21.22 1.50
CA GLN A 262 2.38 -19.88 1.92
C GLN A 262 1.55 -19.17 0.85
N ILE A 263 0.27 -18.94 1.17
CA ILE A 263 -0.70 -18.30 0.28
C ILE A 263 -0.95 -16.87 0.76
N VAL A 264 -0.80 -15.90 -0.15
CA VAL A 264 -1.27 -14.53 0.08
C VAL A 264 -2.75 -14.47 -0.28
N THR A 265 -3.61 -14.10 0.66
CA THR A 265 -5.04 -13.91 0.40
C THR A 265 -5.44 -12.45 0.56
N LEU A 266 -6.03 -11.88 -0.49
CA LEU A 266 -6.47 -10.49 -0.54
C LEU A 266 -8.00 -10.41 -0.60
N HIS A 267 -8.57 -9.57 0.26
CA HIS A 267 -9.99 -9.22 0.28
C HIS A 267 -10.12 -7.69 0.27
N GLY A 268 -10.63 -7.11 -0.82
CA GLY A 268 -10.77 -5.66 -0.94
C GLY A 268 -10.52 -5.13 -2.34
N ASN A 269 -10.36 -3.81 -2.44
CA ASN A 269 -10.09 -3.14 -3.70
C ASN A 269 -8.66 -2.59 -3.70
N PHE A 270 -7.87 -3.01 -4.70
CA PHE A 270 -6.45 -2.70 -4.78
C PHE A 270 -6.14 -2.01 -6.11
N PRO A 271 -5.69 -0.75 -6.10
CA PRO A 271 -5.27 -0.06 -7.31
C PRO A 271 -4.10 -0.76 -8.01
N ASN A 272 -3.09 -1.20 -7.24
CA ASN A 272 -1.89 -1.81 -7.78
C ASN A 272 -1.48 -3.02 -6.93
N VAL A 273 -1.30 -4.16 -7.58
CA VAL A 273 -0.69 -5.36 -6.99
C VAL A 273 0.47 -5.80 -7.90
N SER A 274 1.64 -6.05 -7.33
CA SER A 274 2.82 -6.54 -8.03
C SER A 274 3.29 -7.85 -7.40
N ILE A 275 3.50 -8.87 -8.22
CA ILE A 275 4.15 -10.13 -7.85
C ILE A 275 5.61 -10.04 -8.33
N GLU A 276 6.50 -9.78 -7.37
CA GLU A 276 7.93 -9.48 -7.57
C GLU A 276 8.82 -10.71 -7.51
N ASP A 277 8.31 -11.83 -6.99
CA ASP A 277 8.96 -13.14 -6.96
C ASP A 277 7.87 -14.24 -6.97
N GLN A 278 8.25 -15.52 -7.08
CA GLN A 278 7.30 -16.63 -7.14
C GLN A 278 6.33 -16.60 -5.95
N ALA A 279 5.03 -16.50 -6.23
CA ALA A 279 4.02 -16.45 -5.19
C ALA A 279 2.73 -17.19 -5.55
N MET A 280 2.03 -17.69 -4.53
CA MET A 280 0.63 -18.09 -4.64
C MET A 280 -0.26 -17.02 -4.05
N MET A 281 -1.05 -16.36 -4.89
CA MET A 281 -2.00 -15.33 -4.48
C MET A 281 -3.43 -15.81 -4.71
N THR A 282 -4.32 -15.48 -3.77
CA THR A 282 -5.77 -15.59 -3.92
C THR A 282 -6.39 -14.20 -3.77
N LEU A 283 -7.11 -13.73 -4.79
CA LEU A 283 -8.07 -12.65 -4.63
C LEU A 283 -9.41 -13.27 -4.25
N GLY A 284 -9.74 -13.20 -2.96
CA GLY A 284 -10.94 -13.83 -2.41
C GLY A 284 -12.21 -13.00 -2.59
N SER A 285 -12.09 -11.67 -2.59
CA SER A 285 -13.19 -10.74 -2.84
C SER A 285 -12.68 -9.38 -3.32
N GLY A 286 -13.51 -8.63 -4.04
CA GLY A 286 -13.21 -7.29 -4.53
C GLY A 286 -12.48 -7.27 -5.87
N SER A 287 -11.62 -6.28 -6.08
CA SER A 287 -10.97 -6.06 -7.39
C SER A 287 -9.52 -5.59 -7.30
N ILE A 288 -8.79 -5.85 -8.38
CA ILE A 288 -7.46 -5.29 -8.65
C ILE A 288 -7.55 -4.46 -9.92
N GLN A 289 -7.18 -3.17 -9.86
CA GLN A 289 -7.18 -2.32 -11.05
C GLN A 289 -5.99 -2.64 -11.97
N TYR A 290 -4.80 -2.79 -11.40
CA TYR A 290 -3.60 -3.18 -12.12
C TYR A 290 -2.83 -4.28 -11.38
N LEU A 291 -2.66 -5.43 -12.03
CA LEU A 291 -1.83 -6.54 -11.58
C LEU A 291 -0.57 -6.62 -12.44
N MET A 292 0.59 -6.69 -11.83
CA MET A 292 1.85 -6.95 -12.50
C MET A 292 2.45 -8.27 -12.00
N VAL A 293 2.86 -9.14 -12.90
CA VAL A 293 3.67 -10.32 -12.57
C VAL A 293 5.01 -10.15 -13.25
N THR A 294 6.06 -9.93 -12.45
CA THR A 294 7.40 -9.57 -12.93
C THR A 294 8.11 -10.75 -13.61
N SER A 295 9.26 -10.50 -14.24
CA SER A 295 10.09 -11.55 -14.85
C SER A 295 10.63 -12.55 -13.83
N GLU A 296 10.83 -12.12 -12.59
CA GLU A 296 11.37 -12.96 -11.51
C GLU A 296 10.28 -13.87 -10.89
N ALA A 297 9.01 -13.55 -11.12
CA ALA A 297 7.88 -14.26 -10.51
C ALA A 297 7.41 -15.51 -11.29
N SER A 298 8.34 -16.28 -11.86
CA SER A 298 8.02 -17.51 -12.59
C SER A 298 7.21 -18.48 -11.74
N ASP A 299 6.33 -19.24 -12.39
CA ASP A 299 5.52 -20.30 -11.77
C ASP A 299 4.57 -19.80 -10.66
N SER A 300 4.26 -18.50 -10.68
CA SER A 300 3.27 -17.89 -9.80
C SER A 300 1.86 -18.40 -10.11
N VAL A 301 1.06 -18.56 -9.06
CA VAL A 301 -0.35 -18.96 -9.17
C VAL A 301 -1.24 -17.82 -8.71
N VAL A 302 -2.13 -17.36 -9.58
CA VAL A 302 -3.10 -16.30 -9.28
C VAL A 302 -4.50 -16.91 -9.27
N ARG A 303 -5.05 -17.15 -8.08
CA ARG A 303 -6.42 -17.63 -7.89
C ARG A 303 -7.39 -16.46 -7.77
N LEU A 304 -8.41 -16.43 -8.63
CA LEU A 304 -9.46 -15.43 -8.63
C LEU A 304 -10.78 -16.09 -8.25
N SER A 305 -11.30 -15.77 -7.06
CA SER A 305 -12.59 -16.30 -6.59
C SER A 305 -13.76 -15.75 -7.42
N PHE A 306 -14.90 -16.45 -7.40
CA PHE A 306 -16.12 -16.00 -8.07
C PHE A 306 -16.51 -14.59 -7.63
N GLY A 307 -16.87 -13.73 -8.59
CA GLY A 307 -17.25 -12.33 -8.35
C GLY A 307 -16.07 -11.35 -8.21
N THR A 308 -14.82 -11.82 -8.28
CA THR A 308 -13.64 -10.96 -8.28
C THR A 308 -13.27 -10.49 -9.68
N ARG A 309 -12.53 -9.37 -9.77
CA ARG A 309 -12.09 -8.80 -11.05
C ARG A 309 -10.67 -8.26 -10.99
N VAL A 310 -9.88 -8.59 -12.02
CA VAL A 310 -8.63 -7.89 -12.37
C VAL A 310 -8.86 -7.10 -13.64
N GLU A 311 -8.76 -5.77 -13.58
CA GLU A 311 -9.09 -4.91 -14.72
C GLU A 311 -7.98 -4.94 -15.80
N THR A 312 -6.73 -4.79 -15.40
CA THR A 312 -5.59 -5.00 -16.30
C THR A 312 -4.53 -5.81 -15.59
N THR A 313 -4.02 -6.84 -16.26
CA THR A 313 -2.83 -7.58 -15.81
C THR A 313 -1.74 -7.52 -16.88
N ALA A 314 -0.49 -7.34 -16.45
CA ALA A 314 0.70 -7.44 -17.28
C ALA A 314 1.62 -8.54 -16.73
N VAL A 315 1.92 -9.54 -17.55
CA VAL A 315 2.55 -10.80 -17.12
C VAL A 315 3.83 -11.03 -17.91
N TYR A 316 4.97 -11.06 -17.21
CA TYR A 316 6.32 -11.13 -17.78
C TYR A 316 7.04 -12.45 -17.52
N SER A 317 6.38 -13.43 -16.91
CA SER A 317 6.89 -14.78 -16.63
C SER A 317 5.77 -15.83 -16.72
N PRO A 318 6.07 -17.15 -16.78
CA PRO A 318 5.05 -18.21 -16.69
C PRO A 318 4.13 -18.01 -15.49
N THR A 319 2.81 -18.08 -15.68
CA THR A 319 1.85 -17.77 -14.62
C THR A 319 0.53 -18.51 -14.84
N TYR A 320 -0.02 -19.06 -13.77
CA TYR A 320 -1.24 -19.86 -13.80
C TYR A 320 -2.40 -19.10 -13.16
N PHE A 321 -3.33 -18.59 -13.97
CA PHE A 321 -4.57 -18.00 -13.48
C PHE A 321 -5.62 -19.09 -13.26
N ARG A 322 -6.18 -19.17 -12.05
CA ARG A 322 -7.18 -20.17 -11.67
C ARG A 322 -8.43 -19.53 -11.10
N GLY A 323 -9.53 -20.28 -11.09
CA GLY A 323 -10.81 -19.88 -10.52
C GLY A 323 -11.74 -19.18 -11.51
N ALA A 324 -12.90 -18.77 -10.98
CA ALA A 324 -14.03 -18.24 -11.72
C ALA A 324 -14.09 -16.70 -11.78
N GLY A 325 -13.06 -16.02 -11.27
CA GLY A 325 -12.94 -14.56 -11.35
C GLY A 325 -12.58 -14.07 -12.75
N ILE A 326 -12.82 -12.78 -13.00
CA ILE A 326 -12.69 -12.19 -14.34
C ILE A 326 -11.36 -11.45 -14.46
N VAL A 327 -10.64 -11.68 -15.56
CA VAL A 327 -9.56 -10.80 -16.03
C VAL A 327 -10.09 -10.02 -17.23
N THR A 328 -10.22 -8.69 -17.13
CA THR A 328 -10.73 -7.89 -18.26
C THR A 328 -9.67 -7.81 -19.37
N THR A 329 -8.45 -7.34 -19.06
CA THR A 329 -7.36 -7.24 -20.03
C THR A 329 -6.12 -7.99 -19.55
N LEU A 330 -5.70 -9.03 -20.29
CA LEU A 330 -4.43 -9.72 -20.10
C LEU A 330 -3.41 -9.23 -21.13
N ARG A 331 -2.32 -8.58 -20.66
CA ARG A 331 -1.13 -8.27 -21.46
C ARG A 331 -0.08 -9.35 -21.20
N ALA A 332 0.00 -10.31 -22.12
CA ALA A 332 0.94 -11.42 -22.06
C ALA A 332 2.28 -11.02 -22.70
N TYR A 333 3.35 -11.04 -21.92
CA TYR A 333 4.74 -10.78 -22.36
C TYR A 333 5.67 -11.99 -22.13
N ALA A 334 5.15 -13.09 -21.57
CA ALA A 334 5.82 -14.38 -21.48
C ALA A 334 5.02 -15.53 -22.12
N ASN A 335 5.69 -16.65 -22.34
CA ASN A 335 5.04 -17.92 -22.67
C ASN A 335 4.46 -18.57 -21.42
N ASP A 336 3.67 -19.63 -21.60
CA ASP A 336 3.18 -20.49 -20.51
C ASP A 336 2.31 -19.76 -19.48
N ILE A 337 1.56 -18.77 -19.97
CA ILE A 337 0.49 -18.12 -19.22
C ILE A 337 -0.81 -18.87 -19.49
N THR A 338 -1.40 -19.45 -18.44
CA THR A 338 -2.67 -20.19 -18.54
C THR A 338 -3.77 -19.51 -17.73
N TYR A 339 -5.01 -19.82 -18.08
CA TYR A 339 -6.19 -19.32 -17.37
C TYR A 339 -7.31 -20.36 -17.40
N GLU A 340 -8.00 -20.53 -16.28
CA GLU A 340 -9.22 -21.35 -16.21
C GLU A 340 -10.45 -20.59 -16.73
N THR A 341 -10.51 -19.28 -16.47
CA THR A 341 -11.54 -18.38 -17.02
C THR A 341 -10.93 -17.51 -18.11
N LEU A 342 -11.49 -17.55 -19.32
CA LEU A 342 -11.02 -16.79 -20.48
C LEU A 342 -11.04 -15.27 -20.20
N PRO A 343 -9.90 -14.55 -20.34
CA PRO A 343 -9.88 -13.09 -20.23
C PRO A 343 -10.71 -12.42 -21.33
N SER A 344 -11.36 -11.29 -21.02
CA SER A 344 -12.20 -10.57 -21.99
C SER A 344 -11.38 -10.04 -23.18
N GLN A 345 -10.13 -9.65 -22.96
CA GLN A 345 -9.18 -9.24 -23.98
C GLN A 345 -7.78 -9.80 -23.66
N VAL A 346 -7.13 -10.37 -24.67
CA VAL A 346 -5.72 -10.81 -24.58
C VAL A 346 -4.88 -10.02 -25.58
N ILE A 347 -3.88 -9.30 -25.08
CA ILE A 347 -2.89 -8.55 -25.85
C ILE A 347 -1.56 -9.27 -25.70
N ARG A 348 -0.93 -9.64 -26.81
CA ARG A 348 0.34 -10.40 -26.83
C ARG A 348 1.51 -9.49 -27.17
N GLY A 349 2.61 -9.64 -26.45
CA GLY A 349 3.89 -8.98 -26.75
C GLY A 349 4.45 -9.42 -28.11
N THR A 350 5.23 -8.55 -28.75
CA THR A 350 5.79 -8.76 -30.09
C THR A 350 6.89 -9.82 -30.15
N SER A 351 7.51 -10.14 -29.02
CA SER A 351 8.58 -11.14 -28.88
C SER A 351 8.07 -12.55 -28.58
N LEU A 352 6.76 -12.74 -28.43
CA LEU A 352 6.19 -14.05 -28.12
C LEU A 352 6.22 -14.96 -29.34
N ARG A 353 6.88 -16.12 -29.17
CA ARG A 353 6.85 -17.17 -30.17
C ARG A 353 5.61 -18.01 -29.92
N ARG A 354 4.78 -18.18 -30.96
CA ARG A 354 3.82 -19.29 -30.94
C ARG A 354 4.64 -20.56 -30.72
N PRO A 355 4.23 -21.48 -29.83
CA PRO A 355 4.76 -22.83 -29.86
C PRO A 355 4.72 -23.32 -31.32
N PRO A 356 5.72 -24.08 -31.79
CA PRO A 356 5.61 -24.75 -33.08
C PRO A 356 4.22 -25.40 -33.15
N ALA A 357 3.57 -25.34 -34.31
CA ALA A 357 2.45 -26.26 -34.50
C ALA A 357 3.03 -27.64 -34.22
N LEU A 358 2.45 -28.36 -33.26
CA LEU A 358 2.74 -29.78 -33.11
C LEU A 358 2.59 -30.37 -34.51
N ALA A 359 3.60 -31.11 -34.95
CA ALA A 359 3.49 -31.82 -36.22
C ALA A 359 2.23 -32.73 -36.15
N GLU A 360 1.62 -33.09 -37.28
CA GLU A 360 0.36 -33.87 -37.28
C GLU A 360 0.46 -35.20 -36.49
N ASP A 361 1.68 -35.65 -36.22
CA ASP A 361 2.07 -36.82 -35.43
C ASP A 361 2.45 -36.53 -33.95
N GLU A 362 2.50 -35.26 -33.52
CA GLU A 362 2.73 -34.84 -32.12
C GLU A 362 1.46 -34.35 -31.42
N HIS A 363 0.29 -34.56 -32.01
CA HIS A 363 -0.96 -34.45 -31.26
C HIS A 363 -0.94 -35.48 -30.13
N GLY A 364 -0.72 -35.01 -28.90
CA GLY A 364 -0.84 -35.85 -27.70
C GLY A 364 -2.19 -36.58 -27.66
N PRO A 365 -2.33 -37.60 -26.78
CA PRO A 365 -3.45 -38.53 -26.81
C PRO A 365 -4.78 -37.78 -26.88
N VAL A 366 -5.61 -38.14 -27.86
CA VAL A 366 -6.89 -37.45 -28.08
C VAL A 366 -7.82 -37.88 -26.96
N PRO A 367 -8.26 -36.96 -26.08
CA PRO A 367 -9.17 -37.34 -25.00
C PRO A 367 -10.50 -37.79 -25.60
N THR A 368 -10.94 -38.98 -25.20
CA THR A 368 -12.29 -39.46 -25.45
C THR A 368 -13.14 -39.27 -24.21
N PHE A 369 -14.38 -38.83 -24.41
CA PHE A 369 -15.32 -38.59 -23.32
C PHE A 369 -16.32 -39.75 -23.27
N TYR A 370 -16.63 -40.20 -22.07
CA TYR A 370 -17.74 -41.13 -21.83
C TYR A 370 -18.70 -40.53 -20.79
N PRO A 371 -19.99 -40.34 -21.12
CA PRO A 371 -20.59 -40.54 -22.44
C PRO A 371 -20.01 -39.56 -23.48
N GLY A 372 -19.95 -40.01 -24.74
CA GLY A 372 -19.45 -39.19 -25.84
C GLY A 372 -20.41 -38.05 -26.19
N ASP A 373 -19.90 -37.08 -26.95
CA ASP A 373 -20.71 -35.97 -27.45
C ASP A 373 -21.90 -36.49 -28.28
N GLY A 374 -23.10 -35.98 -27.99
CA GLY A 374 -24.34 -36.42 -28.63
C GLY A 374 -24.96 -37.73 -28.10
N ALA A 375 -24.45 -38.32 -27.01
CA ALA A 375 -25.04 -39.54 -26.43
C ALA A 375 -26.46 -39.29 -25.86
N SER A 376 -27.43 -40.10 -26.28
CA SER A 376 -28.79 -40.13 -25.72
C SER A 376 -28.94 -41.23 -24.67
N ASP A 377 -30.04 -41.19 -23.90
CA ASP A 377 -30.43 -42.22 -22.93
C ASP A 377 -29.44 -42.43 -21.77
N ILE A 378 -28.71 -41.38 -21.38
CA ILE A 378 -27.79 -41.39 -20.25
C ILE A 378 -28.56 -41.18 -18.92
N ALA A 379 -28.30 -42.04 -17.94
CA ALA A 379 -28.91 -41.94 -16.62
C ALA A 379 -28.49 -40.63 -15.91
N VAL A 380 -29.45 -40.00 -15.22
CA VAL A 380 -29.20 -38.82 -14.38
C VAL A 380 -28.23 -39.21 -13.27
N GLY A 381 -27.06 -38.55 -13.21
CA GLY A 381 -25.99 -38.85 -12.25
C GLY A 381 -24.80 -39.63 -12.83
N THR A 382 -24.80 -39.95 -14.12
CA THR A 382 -23.62 -40.53 -14.80
C THR A 382 -22.44 -39.57 -14.73
N GLN A 383 -21.30 -40.03 -14.21
CA GLN A 383 -20.05 -39.25 -14.20
C GLN A 383 -19.44 -39.22 -15.61
N ILE A 384 -19.05 -38.03 -16.06
CA ILE A 384 -18.28 -37.89 -17.30
C ILE A 384 -16.85 -38.35 -17.02
N VAL A 385 -16.41 -39.36 -17.75
CA VAL A 385 -15.04 -39.89 -17.67
C VAL A 385 -14.27 -39.41 -18.89
N VAL A 386 -13.09 -38.84 -18.65
CA VAL A 386 -12.12 -38.51 -19.70
C VAL A 386 -11.11 -39.64 -19.76
N VAL A 387 -10.98 -40.26 -20.93
CA VAL A 387 -10.06 -41.36 -21.19
C VAL A 387 -9.03 -40.91 -22.21
N PHE A 388 -7.76 -41.11 -21.89
CA PHE A 388 -6.64 -40.96 -22.82
C PHE A 388 -6.26 -42.35 -23.32
N ASP A 389 -6.10 -42.47 -24.64
CA ASP A 389 -5.75 -43.71 -25.34
C ASP A 389 -4.29 -44.13 -25.11
N GLU A 390 -3.44 -43.22 -24.62
CA GLU A 390 -2.07 -43.50 -24.21
C GLU A 390 -1.72 -42.85 -22.85
N PRO A 391 -0.73 -43.38 -22.10
CA PRO A 391 -0.28 -42.78 -20.85
C PRO A 391 0.35 -41.40 -21.10
N ILE A 392 -0.07 -40.39 -20.36
CA ILE A 392 0.58 -39.08 -20.34
C ILE A 392 1.87 -39.23 -19.53
N TYR A 393 3.00 -39.50 -20.20
CA TYR A 393 4.30 -39.43 -19.54
C TYR A 393 4.72 -37.96 -19.38
N ARG A 394 5.08 -37.59 -18.14
CA ARG A 394 5.70 -36.30 -17.80
C ARG A 394 7.12 -36.21 -18.32
#